data_AF-X8IQP1-F1
#
_entry.id   AF-X8IQP1-F1
#
_cell.length_a   1.000
_cell.length_b   1.000
_cell.length_c   1.000
_cell.angle_alpha   90.00
_cell.angle_beta   90.00
_cell.angle_gamma   90.00
#
_symmetry.space_group_name_H-M   'P 1'
#
loop_
_entity.id
_entity.type
_entity.pdbx_description
1 polymer ?
#
loop_
_entity_poly.entity_id
_entity_poly.type
_entity_poly.pdbx_seq_one_letter_code
_entity_poly.pdbx_strand_id
1 'polypeptide(L)'
;MDFIYDRNSNIIFSLHDSKVNEIKFHNKRLTLKLNKIFQYTEGEERSYSGEVFFENCDIDLCNVLIFNKTLGEGRFSGKAIELHQFMDDYTNSEFEIITEGYFGNTTTYTGWL
;
A
#
# COMPACT_ATOMS: atom_id res chain seq x y z
N MET A 1 -6.76 -17.63 4.31
CA MET A 1 -8.08 -17.40 3.69
C MET A 1 -7.82 -16.51 2.51
N ASP A 2 -8.33 -16.88 1.34
CA ASP A 2 -8.17 -16.04 0.15
C ASP A 2 -9.43 -15.20 -0.01
N PHE A 3 -9.26 -13.90 -0.23
CA PHE A 3 -10.36 -12.96 -0.39
C PHE A 3 -10.10 -12.07 -1.60
N ILE A 4 -11.10 -11.96 -2.47
CA ILE A 4 -11.06 -11.08 -3.64
C ILE A 4 -12.01 -9.91 -3.35
N TYR A 5 -11.46 -8.71 -3.30
CA TYR A 5 -12.23 -7.50 -3.03
C TYR A 5 -13.00 -7.04 -4.29
N ASP A 6 -14.32 -6.90 -4.18
CA ASP A 6 -15.13 -6.21 -5.18
C ASP A 6 -15.09 -4.70 -4.94
N ARG A 7 -14.51 -3.94 -5.88
CA ARG A 7 -14.36 -2.49 -5.79
C ARG A 7 -15.67 -1.70 -5.75
N ASN A 8 -16.80 -2.35 -6.02
CA ASN A 8 -18.14 -1.74 -5.90
C ASN A 8 -18.79 -1.98 -4.52
N SER A 9 -18.15 -2.77 -3.65
CA SER A 9 -18.65 -3.11 -2.32
C SER A 9 -17.98 -2.28 -1.22
N ASN A 10 -18.49 -2.40 0.00
CA ASN A 10 -17.80 -1.82 1.15
C ASN A 10 -16.50 -2.59 1.44
N ILE A 11 -15.46 -1.83 1.75
CA ILE A 11 -14.17 -2.38 2.19
C ILE A 11 -14.34 -2.99 3.58
N ILE A 12 -14.06 -4.29 3.72
CA ILE A 12 -14.10 -5.01 5.01
C ILE A 12 -12.72 -5.22 5.63
N PHE A 13 -11.65 -4.97 4.86
CA PHE A 13 -10.26 -5.08 5.30
C PHE A 13 -9.56 -3.73 5.19
N SER A 14 -8.89 -3.31 6.25
CA SER A 14 -8.11 -2.07 6.31
C SER A 14 -6.62 -2.40 6.40
N LEU A 15 -5.82 -1.62 5.68
CA LEU A 15 -4.37 -1.64 5.75
C LEU A 15 -3.82 -0.49 6.62
N HIS A 16 -4.69 0.29 7.27
CA HIS A 16 -4.30 1.38 8.15
C HIS A 16 -3.42 0.85 9.29
N ASP A 17 -2.37 1.58 9.62
CA ASP A 17 -1.29 1.20 10.54
C ASP A 17 -0.52 -0.06 10.16
N SER A 18 -0.77 -0.64 8.98
CA SER A 18 -0.06 -1.81 8.50
C SER A 18 1.28 -1.40 7.93
N LYS A 19 2.29 -2.22 8.20
CA LYS A 19 3.65 -2.03 7.72
C LYS A 19 3.88 -2.96 6.55
N VAL A 20 4.21 -2.37 5.41
CA VAL A 20 4.64 -3.07 4.21
C VAL A 20 6.13 -3.33 4.34
N ASN A 21 6.47 -4.61 4.46
CA ASN A 21 7.85 -5.04 4.71
C ASN A 21 8.52 -5.57 3.45
N GLU A 22 7.74 -5.84 2.41
CA GLU A 22 8.23 -6.32 1.13
C GLU A 22 7.23 -5.97 0.03
N ILE A 23 7.76 -5.51 -1.11
CA ILE A 23 7.02 -5.26 -2.33
C ILE A 23 7.62 -6.14 -3.42
N LYS A 24 6.80 -6.93 -4.11
CA LYS A 24 7.23 -7.80 -5.21
C LYS A 24 6.38 -7.58 -6.43
N PHE A 25 7.00 -7.65 -7.60
CA PHE A 25 6.29 -7.63 -8.87
C PHE A 25 6.73 -8.79 -9.76
N HIS A 26 5.78 -9.61 -10.19
CA HIS A 26 6.05 -10.72 -11.10
C HIS A 26 4.79 -11.04 -11.92
N ASN A 27 4.93 -11.28 -13.23
CA ASN A 27 3.83 -11.62 -14.13
C ASN A 27 2.60 -10.70 -14.02
N LYS A 28 2.82 -9.37 -14.00
CA LYS A 28 1.77 -8.35 -13.82
C LYS A 28 1.00 -8.43 -12.50
N ARG A 29 1.54 -9.16 -11.51
CA ARG A 29 1.03 -9.20 -10.14
C ARG A 29 1.95 -8.40 -9.24
N LEU A 30 1.42 -7.34 -8.64
CA LEU A 30 2.07 -6.61 -7.55
C LEU A 30 1.63 -7.23 -6.22
N THR A 31 2.58 -7.53 -5.35
CA THR A 31 2.36 -8.13 -4.03
C THR A 31 2.93 -7.23 -2.96
N LEU A 32 2.11 -6.89 -1.97
CA LEU A 32 2.53 -6.21 -0.75
C LEU A 32 2.46 -7.20 0.40
N LYS A 33 3.58 -7.42 1.09
CA LYS A 33 3.61 -8.23 2.31
C LYS A 33 3.46 -7.32 3.51
N LEU A 34 2.42 -7.56 4.30
CA LEU A 34 2.10 -6.74 5.46
C LEU A 34 2.28 -7.50 6.76
N ASN A 35 2.74 -6.80 7.80
CA ASN A 35 2.84 -7.38 9.14
C ASN A 35 1.45 -7.70 9.75
N LYS A 36 0.45 -6.88 9.44
CA LYS A 36 -0.94 -7.02 9.88
C LYS A 36 -1.88 -6.45 8.81
N ILE A 37 -3.13 -6.89 8.84
CA ILE A 37 -4.27 -6.48 8.04
C ILE A 37 -5.45 -6.53 9.00
N PHE A 38 -6.21 -5.45 9.11
CA PHE A 38 -7.36 -5.39 10.00
C PHE A 38 -8.63 -5.77 9.27
N GLN A 39 -9.51 -6.49 9.94
CA GLN A 39 -10.86 -6.78 9.47
C GLN A 39 -11.85 -6.22 10.48
N TYR A 40 -12.81 -5.45 9.97
CA TYR A 40 -13.90 -4.92 10.77
C TYR A 40 -15.18 -5.68 10.45
N THR A 41 -15.72 -6.36 11.45
CA THR A 41 -17.04 -7.01 11.39
C THR A 41 -17.94 -6.36 12.45
N GLU A 42 -19.25 -6.63 12.43
CA GLU A 42 -20.21 -6.02 13.37
C GLU A 42 -19.80 -6.29 14.84
N GLY A 43 -19.10 -5.33 15.45
CA GLY A 43 -18.68 -5.38 16.85
C GLY A 43 -17.32 -6.02 17.13
N GLU A 44 -16.60 -6.52 16.12
CA GLU A 44 -15.28 -7.15 16.31
C GLU A 44 -14.23 -6.62 15.34
N GLU A 45 -13.04 -6.31 15.88
CA GLU A 45 -11.82 -6.09 15.13
C GLU A 45 -10.94 -7.34 15.22
N ARG A 46 -10.47 -7.82 14.07
CA ARG A 46 -9.52 -8.93 13.98
C ARG A 46 -8.31 -8.47 13.18
N SER A 47 -7.13 -8.97 13.54
CA SER A 47 -5.90 -8.72 12.78
C SER A 47 -5.31 -10.02 12.26
N TYR A 48 -4.78 -9.96 11.05
CA TYR A 48 -4.16 -11.08 10.35
C TYR A 48 -2.85 -10.63 9.74
N SER A 49 -1.80 -11.45 9.78
CA SER A 49 -0.67 -11.26 8.86
C SER A 49 -1.03 -11.81 7.48
N GLY A 50 -0.51 -11.19 6.42
CA GLY A 50 -0.86 -11.62 5.07
C GLY A 50 -0.22 -10.81 3.95
N GLU A 51 -0.66 -11.13 2.75
CA GLU A 51 -0.23 -10.49 1.52
C GLU A 51 -1.45 -9.93 0.78
N VAL A 52 -1.28 -8.76 0.17
CA VAL A 52 -2.28 -8.15 -0.72
C VAL A 52 -1.74 -8.22 -2.14
N PHE A 53 -2.59 -8.65 -3.07
CA PHE A 53 -2.25 -8.81 -4.47
C PHE A 53 -3.04 -7.84 -5.35
N PHE A 54 -2.36 -7.21 -6.30
CA PHE A 54 -2.97 -6.47 -7.39
C PHE A 54 -2.68 -7.21 -8.70
N GLU A 55 -3.75 -7.73 -9.32
CA GLU A 55 -3.68 -8.43 -10.59
C GLU A 55 -3.72 -7.45 -11.77
N ASN A 56 -3.08 -7.84 -12.88
CA ASN A 56 -3.01 -7.04 -14.11
C ASN A 56 -2.47 -5.62 -13.88
N CYS A 57 -1.56 -5.48 -12.93
CA CYS A 57 -0.92 -4.22 -12.58
C CYS A 57 0.06 -3.80 -13.68
N ASP A 58 -0.09 -2.56 -14.16
CA ASP A 58 0.87 -1.89 -15.02
C ASP A 58 1.85 -1.12 -14.14
N ILE A 59 3.00 -1.72 -13.85
CA ILE A 59 3.98 -1.17 -12.90
C ILE A 59 4.62 0.13 -13.41
N ASP A 60 4.65 0.33 -14.73
CA ASP A 60 5.21 1.53 -15.35
C ASP A 60 4.32 2.77 -15.09
N LEU A 61 3.06 2.55 -14.68
CA LEU A 61 2.14 3.61 -14.24
C LEU A 61 2.16 3.82 -12.72
N CYS A 62 2.91 3.01 -11.97
CA CYS A 62 3.03 3.13 -10.51
C CYS A 62 4.19 4.05 -10.14
N ASN A 63 3.88 5.11 -9.38
CA ASN A 63 4.85 6.10 -8.93
C ASN A 63 4.86 6.19 -7.40
N VAL A 64 6.05 6.46 -6.84
CA VAL A 64 6.26 6.73 -5.42
C VAL A 64 6.74 8.16 -5.25
N LEU A 65 6.03 8.92 -4.42
CA LEU A 65 6.38 10.29 -4.06
C LEU A 65 7.02 10.30 -2.67
N ILE A 66 8.28 10.71 -2.58
CA ILE A 66 9.04 10.73 -1.34
C ILE A 66 9.36 12.17 -0.98
N PHE A 67 8.88 12.61 0.18
CA PHE A 67 9.06 13.97 0.68
C PHE A 67 10.11 14.01 1.78
N ASN A 68 10.82 15.14 1.90
CA ASN A 68 11.82 15.35 2.96
C ASN A 68 11.21 15.76 4.31
N LYS A 69 9.89 15.97 4.35
CA LYS A 69 9.10 16.41 5.51
C LYS A 69 7.68 15.90 5.39
N THR A 70 6.94 15.96 6.51
CA THR A 70 5.49 15.72 6.55
C THR A 70 4.77 16.56 5.50
N LEU A 71 3.95 15.90 4.69
CA LEU A 71 3.13 16.56 3.68
C LEU A 71 2.14 17.52 4.36
N GLY A 72 2.10 18.77 3.92
CA GLY A 72 1.22 19.80 4.48
C GLY A 72 1.84 20.65 5.61
N GLU A 73 3.03 20.31 6.10
CA GLU A 73 3.71 21.09 7.15
C GLU A 73 4.75 22.05 6.57
N GLY A 74 4.30 23.28 6.27
CA GLY A 74 5.17 24.36 5.80
C GLY A 74 5.76 24.11 4.41
N ARG A 75 7.04 24.44 4.22
CA ARG A 75 7.75 24.20 2.95
C ARG A 75 8.42 22.84 2.97
N PHE A 76 8.07 22.01 1.99
CA PHE A 76 8.66 20.69 1.74
C PHE A 76 9.14 20.57 0.31
N SER A 77 10.02 19.60 0.06
CA SER A 77 10.43 19.16 -1.27
C SER A 77 10.47 17.64 -1.31
N GLY A 78 10.64 17.06 -2.49
CA GLY A 78 10.64 15.62 -2.65
C GLY A 78 11.12 15.18 -4.02
N LYS A 79 11.04 13.87 -4.24
CA LYS A 79 11.29 13.23 -5.53
C LYS A 79 10.11 12.34 -5.90
N ALA A 80 9.83 12.25 -7.19
CA ALA A 80 8.99 11.22 -7.78
C ALA A 80 9.90 10.17 -8.40
N ILE A 81 9.68 8.90 -8.08
CA ILE A 81 10.39 7.78 -8.67
C ILE A 81 9.39 6.72 -9.08
N GLU A 82 9.78 5.88 -10.03
CA GLU A 82 8.98 4.72 -10.42
C GLU A 82 8.98 3.67 -9.30
N LEU A 83 7.92 2.86 -9.22
CA LEU A 83 7.81 1.83 -8.18
C LEU A 83 8.93 0.79 -8.27
N HIS A 84 9.39 0.45 -9.48
CA HIS A 84 10.50 -0.49 -9.65
C HIS A 84 11.79 0.05 -9.00
N GLN A 85 12.09 1.34 -9.22
CA GLN A 85 13.25 1.98 -8.60
C GLN A 85 13.10 2.02 -7.08
N PHE A 86 11.89 2.28 -6.56
CA PHE A 86 11.64 2.25 -5.13
C PHE A 86 11.93 0.88 -4.51
N MET A 87 11.51 -0.21 -5.17
CA MET A 87 11.75 -1.57 -4.72
C MET A 87 13.25 -1.91 -4.62
N ASP A 88 14.06 -1.36 -5.51
CA ASP A 88 15.52 -1.55 -5.55
C ASP A 88 16.25 -0.65 -4.53
N ASP A 89 15.91 0.65 -4.48
CA ASP A 89 16.60 1.63 -3.63
C ASP A 89 16.22 1.49 -2.13
N TYR A 90 15.06 0.90 -1.81
CA TYR A 90 14.48 0.85 -0.46
C TYR A 90 14.17 -0.57 0.04
N THR A 91 14.91 -1.58 -0.43
CA THR A 91 14.64 -3.01 -0.14
C THR A 91 14.56 -3.36 1.37
N ASN A 92 15.24 -2.60 2.24
CA ASN A 92 15.26 -2.84 3.69
C ASN A 92 14.42 -1.83 4.50
N SER A 93 13.65 -0.99 3.81
CA SER A 93 12.75 -0.04 4.46
C SER A 93 11.41 -0.68 4.79
N GLU A 94 10.72 -0.12 5.78
CA GLU A 94 9.38 -0.51 6.16
C GLU A 94 8.46 0.68 5.90
N PHE A 95 7.39 0.48 5.13
CA PHE A 95 6.44 1.53 4.81
C PHE A 95 5.16 1.36 5.63
N GLU A 96 4.94 2.22 6.62
CA GLU A 96 3.71 2.24 7.43
C GLU A 96 2.62 3.04 6.74
N ILE A 97 1.48 2.42 6.50
CA ILE A 97 0.33 3.04 5.83
C ILE A 97 -0.50 3.82 6.86
N ILE A 98 -0.67 5.12 6.62
CA ILE A 98 -1.47 6.04 7.45
C ILE A 98 -2.76 6.43 6.75
N THR A 99 -2.77 6.46 5.42
CA THR A 99 -3.97 6.81 4.65
C THR A 99 -4.05 5.94 3.42
N GLU A 100 -5.25 5.45 3.16
CA GLU A 100 -5.58 4.61 2.03
C GLU A 100 -6.64 5.30 1.16
N GLY A 101 -6.47 5.23 -0.16
CA GLY A 101 -7.44 5.70 -1.13
C GLY A 101 -7.75 4.61 -2.14
N TYR A 102 -9.03 4.33 -2.36
CA TYR A 102 -9.52 3.36 -3.34
C TYR A 102 -10.53 4.04 -4.25
N PHE A 103 -10.12 4.39 -5.47
CA PHE A 103 -10.99 5.10 -6.42
C PHE A 103 -10.81 4.59 -7.83
N GLY A 104 -11.88 4.02 -8.40
CA GLY A 104 -11.83 3.35 -9.70
C GLY A 104 -10.73 2.29 -9.73
N ASN A 105 -9.86 2.38 -10.74
CA ASN A 105 -8.72 1.47 -10.92
C ASN A 105 -7.45 1.91 -10.17
N THR A 106 -7.53 2.99 -9.39
CA THR A 106 -6.39 3.55 -8.66
C THR A 106 -6.47 3.18 -7.18
N THR A 107 -5.31 2.88 -6.62
CA THR A 107 -5.10 2.75 -5.18
C THR A 107 -3.94 3.62 -4.76
N THR A 108 -4.09 4.36 -3.68
CA THR A 108 -3.05 5.23 -3.12
C THR A 108 -2.82 4.85 -1.67
N TYR A 109 -1.54 4.72 -1.30
CA TYR A 109 -1.11 4.56 0.09
C TYR A 109 -0.16 5.71 0.43
N THR A 110 -0.43 6.37 1.55
CA THR A 110 0.43 7.45 2.08
C THR A 110 0.78 7.12 3.51
N GLY A 111 2.03 7.39 3.90
CA GLY A 111 2.46 7.19 5.27
C GLY A 111 3.98 7.36 5.42
N TRP A 112 4.56 6.61 6.35
CA TRP A 112 5.94 6.80 6.78
C TRP A 112 6.85 5.72 6.21
N LEU A 113 8.01 6.13 5.74
CA LEU A 113 9.09 5.28 5.22
C LEU A 113 10.28 5.24 6.17
#